data_AF-A0A372RHV3-F1
#
_entry.id   AF-A0A372RHV3-F1
#
_cell.length_a   1.000
_cell.length_b   1.000
_cell.length_c   1.000
_cell.angle_alpha   90.00
_cell.angle_beta   90.00
_cell.angle_gamma   90.00
#
_symmetry.space_group_name_H-M   'P 1'
#
loop_
_entity.id
_entity.type
_entity.pdbx_description
1 polymer ?
#
loop_
_entity_poly.entity_id
_entity_poly.type
_entity_poly.pdbx_seq_one_letter_code
_entity_poly.pdbx_strand_id
1 'polypeptide(L)'
;MWEISSGQTLFINYEHENDIIMNIINGIRPKIVPGTPLEYKNLMKECWDADPLKRPDADALDNKMRQINLYYQNMSDELFKSEMDNLEM
;
A
#
# COMPACT_ATOMS: atom_id res chain seq x y z
N MET A 1 2.09 5.37 3.38
CA MET A 1 1.73 3.93 3.36
C MET A 1 2.84 3.07 2.78
N TRP A 2 3.24 3.29 1.52
CA TRP A 2 4.27 2.47 0.89
C TRP A 2 5.62 2.50 1.63
N GLU A 3 6.12 3.68 2.04
CA GLU A 3 7.41 3.78 2.76
C GLU A 3 7.40 3.02 4.09
N ILE A 4 6.27 3.01 4.79
CA ILE A 4 6.09 2.24 6.03
C ILE A 4 6.15 0.74 5.72
N SER A 5 5.50 0.31 4.65
CA SER A 5 5.45 -1.09 4.23
C SER A 5 6.79 -1.60 3.70
N SER A 6 7.54 -0.76 2.98
CA SER A 6 8.80 -1.14 2.32
C SER A 6 10.02 -0.90 3.20
N GLY A 7 9.91 -0.05 4.22
CA GLY A 7 11.05 0.47 4.97
C GLY A 7 12.00 1.31 4.12
N GLN A 8 11.58 1.72 2.93
CA GLN A 8 12.38 2.45 1.96
C GLN A 8 11.79 3.84 1.72
N THR A 9 12.65 4.84 1.62
CA THR A 9 12.23 6.19 1.22
C THR A 9 11.96 6.21 -0.28
N LEU A 10 10.82 6.77 -0.68
CA LEU A 10 10.51 6.95 -2.09
C LEU A 10 11.44 7.98 -2.72
N PHE A 11 11.87 7.69 -3.96
CA PHE A 11 12.57 8.62 -4.84
C PHE A 11 14.02 9.02 -4.47
N ILE A 12 14.65 8.42 -3.46
CA ILE A 12 16.07 8.71 -3.11
C ILE A 12 17.04 8.53 -4.30
N ASN A 13 16.74 7.66 -5.26
CA ASN A 13 17.61 7.34 -6.40
C ASN A 13 17.20 8.00 -7.73
N TYR A 14 16.23 8.91 -7.74
CA TYR A 14 15.85 9.59 -8.99
C TYR A 14 16.63 10.89 -9.10
N GLU A 15 17.65 10.89 -9.97
CA GLU A 15 18.48 12.08 -10.23
C GLU A 15 17.69 13.21 -10.91
N HIS A 16 16.55 12.90 -11.53
CA HIS A 16 15.74 13.84 -12.30
C HIS A 16 14.25 13.74 -11.94
N GLU A 17 13.71 14.81 -11.36
CA GLU A 17 12.29 14.94 -10.99
C GLU A 17 11.33 14.72 -12.18
N ASN A 18 11.77 15.09 -13.40
CA ASN A 18 11.00 14.93 -14.62
C ASN A 18 10.66 13.46 -14.94
N ASP A 19 11.56 12.53 -14.64
CA ASP A 19 11.34 11.11 -14.89
C ASP A 19 10.28 10.55 -13.95
N ILE A 20 10.22 11.04 -12.71
CA ILE A 20 9.19 10.67 -11.73
C ILE A 20 7.81 11.10 -12.23
N ILE A 21 7.69 12.35 -12.68
CA ILE A 21 6.42 12.90 -13.20
C ILE A 21 5.95 12.08 -14.40
N MET A 22 6.85 11.80 -15.35
CA MET A 22 6.51 11.00 -16.52
C MET A 22 6.10 9.57 -16.16
N ASN A 23 6.76 8.95 -15.20
CA ASN A 23 6.38 7.63 -14.71
C ASN A 23 4.96 7.64 -14.11
N ILE A 24 4.62 8.64 -13.30
CA ILE A 24 3.28 8.76 -12.70
C ILE A 24 2.21 8.96 -13.78
N ILE A 25 2.46 9.83 -14.77
CA ILE A 25 1.57 10.09 -15.91
C ILE A 25 1.36 8.81 -16.73
N ASN A 26 2.42 8.02 -16.94
CA ASN A 26 2.37 6.74 -17.64
C ASN A 26 1.77 5.60 -16.80
N GLY A 27 1.25 5.89 -15.60
CA GLY A 27 0.59 4.90 -14.75
C GLY A 27 1.55 4.00 -13.97
N ILE A 28 2.85 4.27 -14.01
CA ILE A 28 3.83 3.53 -13.21
C ILE A 28 3.59 3.89 -11.73
N ARG A 29 3.60 2.87 -10.88
CA ARG A 29 3.42 2.97 -9.43
C ARG A 29 4.52 2.19 -8.70
N PRO A 30 4.83 2.54 -7.45
CA PRO A 30 5.78 1.78 -6.65
C PRO A 30 5.43 0.30 -6.59
N LYS A 31 6.44 -0.56 -6.74
CA LYS A 31 6.28 -2.01 -6.58
C LYS A 31 5.92 -2.31 -5.13
N ILE A 32 4.82 -3.03 -4.91
CA ILE A 32 4.47 -3.50 -3.56
C ILE A 32 5.45 -4.59 -3.14
N VAL A 33 6.00 -4.46 -1.94
CA VAL A 33 6.99 -5.42 -1.41
C VAL A 33 6.30 -6.71 -0.93
N PRO A 34 6.95 -7.88 -1.05
CA PRO A 34 6.50 -9.11 -0.39
C PRO A 34 6.29 -8.88 1.11
N GLY A 35 5.40 -9.66 1.73
CA GLY A 35 5.04 -9.44 3.14
C GLY A 35 4.00 -8.34 3.38
N THR A 36 3.61 -7.55 2.37
CA THR A 36 2.55 -6.53 2.54
C THR A 36 1.17 -7.19 2.59
N PRO A 37 0.39 -6.99 3.69
CA PRO A 37 -1.00 -7.47 3.79
C PRO A 37 -1.87 -7.10 2.59
N LEU A 38 -2.77 -8.01 2.19
CA LEU A 38 -3.58 -7.85 0.98
C LEU A 38 -4.48 -6.61 1.04
N GLU A 39 -5.13 -6.41 2.18
CA GLU A 39 -6.03 -5.28 2.44
C GLU A 39 -5.25 -3.97 2.40
N TYR A 40 -4.04 -3.96 2.96
CA TYR A 40 -3.16 -2.79 2.94
C TYR A 40 -2.67 -2.48 1.53
N LYS A 41 -2.32 -3.51 0.74
CA LYS A 41 -1.97 -3.39 -0.68
C LYS A 41 -3.12 -2.83 -1.51
N ASN A 42 -4.35 -3.29 -1.27
CA ASN A 42 -5.52 -2.81 -1.98
C ASN A 42 -5.81 -1.34 -1.63
N LEU A 43 -5.72 -0.98 -0.35
CA LEU A 43 -5.88 0.40 0.08
C LEU A 43 -4.80 1.33 -0.51
N MET A 44 -3.54 0.91 -0.54
CA MET A 44 -2.48 1.66 -1.22
C MET A 44 -2.81 1.89 -2.71
N LYS A 45 -3.40 0.88 -3.37
CA LYS A 45 -3.83 0.99 -4.77
C LYS A 45 -4.92 2.00 -5.01
N GLU A 46 -5.91 2.04 -4.13
CA GLU A 46 -6.98 3.03 -4.20
C GLU A 46 -6.43 4.45 -3.99
N CYS A 47 -5.52 4.65 -3.04
CA CYS A 47 -4.93 5.96 -2.75
C CYS A 47 -4.19 6.60 -3.94
N TRP A 48 -3.64 5.79 -4.85
CA TRP A 48 -2.90 6.28 -6.02
C TRP A 48 -3.57 5.92 -7.35
N ASP A 49 -4.89 5.71 -7.34
CA ASP A 49 -5.67 5.48 -8.55
C ASP A 49 -5.45 6.63 -9.56
N ALA A 50 -5.41 6.28 -10.84
CA ALA A 50 -5.27 7.25 -11.92
C ALA A 50 -6.48 8.18 -12.00
N ASP A 51 -7.66 7.68 -11.68
CA ASP A 51 -8.89 8.46 -11.53
C ASP A 51 -8.96 9.06 -10.11
N PRO A 52 -8.87 10.39 -9.96
CA PRO A 52 -8.94 11.04 -8.65
C PRO A 52 -10.25 10.78 -7.91
N LEU A 53 -11.35 10.52 -8.62
CA LEU A 53 -12.66 10.26 -8.02
C LEU A 53 -12.75 8.88 -7.35
N LYS A 54 -11.83 7.96 -7.66
CA LYS A 54 -11.74 6.64 -7.03
C LYS A 54 -10.87 6.63 -5.77
N ARG A 55 -10.15 7.73 -5.51
CA ARG A 55 -9.30 7.84 -4.32
C ARG A 55 -10.17 8.04 -3.08
N PRO A 56 -9.85 7.41 -1.96
CA PRO A 56 -10.50 7.72 -0.71
C PRO A 56 -10.16 9.16 -0.28
N ASP A 57 -11.14 9.85 0.29
CA ASP A 57 -10.85 11.03 1.09
C ASP A 57 -10.19 10.63 2.43
N ALA A 58 -9.82 11.63 3.23
CA ALA A 58 -9.10 11.39 4.48
C ALA A 58 -9.93 10.58 5.49
N ASP A 59 -11.24 10.81 5.57
CA ASP A 59 -12.13 10.11 6.51
C ASP A 59 -12.36 8.66 6.09
N ALA A 60 -12.52 8.41 4.80
CA ALA A 60 -12.62 7.07 4.23
C ALA A 60 -11.31 6.29 4.43
N LEU A 61 -10.16 6.94 4.23
CA LEU A 61 -8.85 6.35 4.45
C LEU A 61 -8.65 5.96 5.92
N ASP A 62 -8.95 6.87 6.87
CA ASP A 62 -8.83 6.60 8.30
C ASP A 62 -9.73 5.43 8.73
N ASN A 63 -10.98 5.43 8.25
CA ASN A 63 -11.90 4.34 8.54
C ASN A 63 -11.39 2.99 8.02
N LYS A 64 -10.92 2.93 6.76
CA LYS A 64 -10.37 1.69 6.19
C LYS A 64 -9.13 1.22 6.95
N MET A 65 -8.22 2.13 7.30
CA MET A 65 -7.04 1.84 8.13
C MET A 65 -7.42 1.26 9.49
N ARG A 66 -8.42 1.85 10.16
CA ARG A 66 -8.93 1.34 11.44
C ARG A 66 -9.53 -0.05 11.30
N GLN A 67 -10.28 -0.32 10.24
CA GLN A 67 -10.84 -1.67 10.00
C GLN A 67 -9.75 -2.70 9.77
N ILE A 68 -8.71 -2.38 8.98
CA ILE A 68 -7.56 -3.26 8.77
C ILE A 68 -6.87 -3.55 10.11
N ASN A 69 -6.62 -2.54 10.92
CA ASN A 69 -6.00 -2.73 12.24
C ASN A 69 -6.87 -3.64 13.14
N LEU A 70 -8.18 -3.38 13.22
CA LEU A 70 -9.10 -4.22 14.00
C LEU A 70 -9.15 -5.66 13.49
N TYR A 71 -9.11 -5.88 12.18
CA TYR A 71 -9.06 -7.22 11.60
C TYR A 71 -7.84 -8.00 12.10
N TYR A 72 -6.65 -7.40 12.02
CA TYR A 72 -5.41 -8.03 12.48
C TYR A 72 -5.32 -8.22 14.00
N GLN A 73 -5.90 -7.31 14.80
CA GLN A 73 -5.94 -7.46 16.26
C GLN A 73 -6.86 -8.58 16.73
N ASN A 74 -7.90 -8.91 15.94
CA ASN A 74 -8.86 -9.96 16.28
C ASN A 74 -8.56 -11.29 15.57
N MET A 75 -7.50 -11.36 14.78
CA MET A 75 -7.09 -12.56 14.08
C MET A 75 -6.52 -13.57 15.05
N SER A 76 -6.86 -14.86 14.90
CA SER A 76 -6.21 -15.92 15.68
C SER A 76 -4.77 -16.12 15.20
N ASP A 77 -3.88 -16.53 16.11
CA ASP A 77 -2.47 -16.77 15.78
C ASP A 77 -2.29 -17.79 14.64
N GLU A 78 -3.15 -18.80 14.55
CA GLU A 78 -3.15 -19.80 13.47
C GLU A 78 -3.48 -19.18 12.11
N LEU A 79 -4.49 -18.31 12.06
CA LEU A 79 -4.90 -17.63 10.83
C LEU A 79 -3.85 -16.61 10.40
N PHE A 80 -3.30 -15.85 11.37
CA PHE A 80 -2.23 -14.89 11.13
C PHE A 80 -1.00 -15.55 10.54
N LYS A 81 -0.60 -16.70 11.08
CA LYS A 81 0.53 -17.47 10.55
C LYS A 81 0.26 -17.94 9.12
N SER A 82 -0.94 -18.44 8.83
CA SER A 82 -1.31 -18.85 7.47
C SER A 82 -1.32 -17.70 6.47
N GLU A 83 -1.75 -16.51 6.87
CA GLU A 83 -1.67 -15.31 6.02
C GLU A 83 -0.23 -14.91 5.75
N MET A 84 0.61 -14.91 6.80
CA MET A 84 2.01 -14.54 6.68
C MET A 84 2.77 -15.51 5.76
N ASP A 85 2.51 -16.81 5.88
CA ASP A 85 3.08 -17.84 5.00
C ASP A 85 2.66 -17.64 3.53
N ASN A 86 1.45 -17.13 3.27
CA ASN A 86 0.98 -16.78 1.91
C ASN A 86 1.60 -15.49 1.36
N LEU A 87 2.19 -14.65 2.21
CA LEU A 87 2.81 -13.37 1.84
C LEU A 87 4.33 -13.47 1.61
N GLU A 88 4.97 -14.57 2.04
CA GLU A 88 6.40 -14.88 1.83
C GLU A 88 6.71 -15.52 0.46
N MET A 89 5.70 -15.75 -0.38
CA MET A 89 5.82 -16.41 -1.70
C MET A 89 5.94 -15.43 -2.88
#